data_AF-A0A3T0YAF3-F1
#
_entry.id   AF-A0A3T0YAF3-F1
#
_cell.length_a   1.000
_cell.length_b   1.000
_cell.length_c   1.000
_cell.angle_alpha   90.00
_cell.angle_beta   90.00
_cell.angle_gamma   90.00
#
_symmetry.space_group_name_H-M   'P 1'
#
loop_
_entity.id
_entity.type
_entity.pdbx_description
1 polymer ?
#
loop_
_entity_poly.entity_id
_entity_poly.type
_entity_poly.pdbx_seq_one_letter_code
_entity_poly.pdbx_strand_id
1 'polypeptide(L)'
;MRMTAVIDPAGTLELDLGGEKTTAGYPSVMEARRSVMNTATDLAAETSTATELHIEDPSGSRTILVQTDGAVIEQDIASDPTESGPAQPAVAIEPAASPVTPEEPTVPAVAVEAAAPVAAPTPGSVEAPVVPETTASAATASRVVEPIVEPLPTRRTAMPSFVDRPDADSPAQVGVRGVLNQFGLKLSASPAELEQRRDEKTVSQHWAGPRTITVLNPKGGAGKTPTVICLSAVFARLGGSGVLAWDNNNSLGSLGWRTFDAGHEATVVDLLEQTDYFMTAGARAGDLASYVHHQPSDQYDVLRSDDRSGAKKRHEVTGDEVHRLYSVAAKYYRLILMDSGNTERGDNWEAMIGHSDQVVIPVKSVDDAAEGASRVLSALRAGDEHAQSLADRAVVIVLGCTPSHGLAKLNELAESFRPFVKSVVTVPYDPSLIEGRIRFSSMLPQTRRAWLRAAAQIAEGL
;
A
#
# COMPACT_ATOMS: atom_id res chain seq x y z
N MET A 1 29.04 -25.57 7.32
CA MET A 1 30.03 -25.11 8.33
C MET A 1 29.28 -24.64 9.56
N ARG A 2 29.79 -24.79 10.79
CA ARG A 2 29.10 -24.37 12.02
C ARG A 2 29.75 -23.14 12.63
N MET A 3 28.95 -22.14 12.95
CA MET A 3 29.35 -20.88 13.55
C MET A 3 28.46 -20.58 14.76
N THR A 4 29.05 -20.14 15.87
CA THR A 4 28.29 -19.77 17.07
C THR A 4 28.58 -18.32 17.43
N ALA A 5 27.55 -17.54 17.74
CA ALA A 5 27.66 -16.13 18.11
C ALA A 5 26.93 -15.88 19.43
N VAL A 6 27.59 -15.27 20.40
CA VAL A 6 27.00 -14.81 21.66
C VAL A 6 27.07 -13.30 21.72
N ILE A 7 25.94 -12.63 21.91
CA ILE A 7 25.87 -11.17 21.97
C ILE A 7 25.34 -10.75 23.34
N ASP A 8 26.09 -9.93 24.07
CA ASP A 8 25.66 -9.41 25.35
C ASP A 8 24.71 -8.19 25.19
N PRO A 9 23.99 -7.77 26.25
CA PRO A 9 23.13 -6.57 26.20
C PRO A 9 23.87 -5.25 25.93
N ALA A 10 25.20 -5.21 26.10
CA ALA A 10 26.02 -4.04 25.83
C ALA A 10 26.47 -3.95 24.36
N GLY A 11 26.19 -4.98 23.54
CA GLY A 11 26.58 -5.05 22.13
C GLY A 11 27.96 -5.69 21.89
N THR A 12 28.55 -6.33 22.90
CA THR A 12 29.75 -7.16 22.72
C THR A 12 29.36 -8.48 22.07
N LEU A 13 30.01 -8.78 20.95
CA LEU A 13 29.89 -10.03 20.21
C LEU A 13 31.09 -10.93 20.49
N GLU A 14 30.83 -12.18 20.88
CA GLU A 14 31.78 -13.29 20.82
C GLU A 14 31.37 -14.23 19.68
N LEU A 15 32.23 -14.38 18.68
CA LEU A 15 32.02 -15.24 17.52
C LEU A 15 33.00 -16.41 17.54
N ASP A 16 32.48 -17.64 17.50
CA ASP A 16 33.23 -18.89 17.41
C ASP A 16 33.03 -19.52 16.02
N LEU A 17 34.12 -19.55 15.25
CA LEU A 17 34.19 -20.14 13.92
C LEU A 17 34.97 -21.45 14.01
N GLY A 18 34.28 -22.56 14.28
CA GLY A 18 34.90 -23.89 14.31
C GLY A 18 36.03 -24.06 15.33
N GLY A 19 36.02 -23.29 16.44
CA GLY A 19 37.01 -23.33 17.52
C GLY A 19 37.88 -22.07 17.63
N GLU A 20 37.85 -21.18 16.63
CA GLU A 20 38.53 -19.88 16.69
C GLU A 20 37.57 -18.80 17.20
N LYS A 21 37.85 -18.28 18.40
CA LYS A 21 37.02 -17.28 19.08
C LYS A 21 37.53 -15.88 18.81
N THR A 22 36.65 -15.00 18.34
CA THR A 22 36.91 -13.58 18.12
C THR A 22 35.90 -12.74 18.88
N THR A 23 36.36 -11.64 19.50
CA THR A 23 35.49 -10.75 20.28
C THR A 23 35.53 -9.35 19.69
N ALA A 24 34.37 -8.74 19.46
CA ALA A 24 34.24 -7.40 18.91
C ALA A 24 33.11 -6.61 19.59
N GLY A 25 33.34 -5.33 19.87
CA GLY A 25 32.34 -4.44 20.47
C GLY A 25 31.57 -3.64 19.43
N TYR A 26 30.24 -3.62 19.54
CA TYR A 26 29.37 -2.84 18.66
C TYR A 26 28.53 -1.82 19.45
N PRO A 27 28.17 -0.67 18.85
CA PRO A 27 27.32 0.35 19.46
C PRO A 27 25.94 -0.14 19.92
N SER A 28 25.45 -1.26 19.37
CA SER A 28 24.19 -1.89 19.76
C SER A 28 24.17 -3.39 19.45
N VAL A 29 23.30 -4.12 20.12
CA VAL A 29 22.99 -5.54 19.84
C VAL A 29 22.57 -5.74 18.37
N MET A 30 21.87 -4.76 17.78
CA MET A 30 21.44 -4.84 16.38
C MET A 30 22.62 -4.76 15.41
N GLU A 31 23.61 -3.92 15.69
CA GLU A 31 24.83 -3.84 14.88
C GLU A 31 25.70 -5.09 15.03
N ALA A 32 25.80 -5.65 16.24
CA ALA A 32 26.45 -6.94 16.48
C ALA A 32 25.79 -8.05 15.66
N ARG A 33 24.46 -8.16 15.68
CA ARG A 33 23.70 -9.14 14.87
C ARG A 33 23.96 -8.99 13.37
N ARG A 34 23.94 -7.75 12.86
CA ARG A 34 24.21 -7.48 11.45
C ARG A 34 25.62 -7.92 11.06
N SER A 35 26.61 -7.68 11.92
CA SER A 35 27.97 -8.14 11.66
C SER A 35 28.06 -9.66 11.58
N VAL A 36 27.44 -10.38 12.53
CA VAL A 36 27.41 -11.85 12.52
C VAL A 36 26.78 -12.40 11.25
N MET A 37 25.64 -11.84 10.83
CA MET A 37 24.94 -12.29 9.62
C MET A 37 25.74 -12.01 8.34
N ASN A 38 26.43 -10.88 8.27
CA ASN A 38 27.33 -10.58 7.14
C ASN A 38 28.47 -11.60 7.10
N THR A 39 29.13 -11.87 8.23
CA THR A 39 30.18 -12.87 8.31
C THR A 39 29.70 -14.28 7.92
N ALA A 40 28.48 -14.67 8.32
CA ALA A 40 27.88 -15.94 7.92
C ALA A 40 27.66 -16.05 6.41
N THR A 41 27.22 -14.94 5.80
CA THR A 41 26.91 -14.84 4.37
C THR A 41 28.19 -14.86 3.55
N ASP A 42 29.19 -14.07 3.95
CA ASP A 42 30.51 -14.04 3.31
C ASP A 42 31.17 -15.42 3.39
N LEU A 43 31.09 -16.08 4.54
CA LEU A 43 31.64 -17.43 4.73
C LEU A 43 30.91 -18.48 3.89
N ALA A 44 29.58 -18.41 3.77
CA ALA A 44 28.81 -19.32 2.93
C ALA A 44 29.13 -19.13 1.43
N ALA A 45 29.35 -17.89 1.00
CA ALA A 45 29.76 -17.56 -0.36
C ALA A 45 31.19 -18.03 -0.66
N GLU A 46 32.15 -17.76 0.24
CA GLU A 46 33.56 -18.14 0.07
C GLU A 46 33.76 -19.66 0.07
N THR A 47 33.05 -20.39 0.94
CA THR A 47 33.18 -21.84 1.07
C THR A 47 32.27 -22.62 0.13
N SER A 48 31.39 -21.93 -0.61
CA SER A 48 30.35 -22.55 -1.46
C SER A 48 29.56 -23.65 -0.72
N THR A 49 29.41 -23.51 0.60
CA THR A 49 28.75 -24.47 1.47
C THR A 49 27.84 -23.72 2.44
N ALA A 50 26.66 -24.27 2.74
CA ALA A 50 25.76 -23.65 3.71
C ALA A 50 26.41 -23.54 5.11
N THR A 51 26.17 -22.42 5.78
CA THR A 51 26.67 -22.12 7.12
C THR A 51 25.52 -22.17 8.12
N GLU A 52 25.59 -23.10 9.06
CA GLU A 52 24.71 -23.19 10.22
C GLU A 52 25.23 -22.25 11.30
N LEU A 53 24.44 -21.23 11.62
CA LEU A 53 24.75 -20.16 12.55
C LEU A 53 23.83 -20.27 13.78
N HIS A 54 24.42 -20.52 14.94
CA HIS A 54 23.73 -20.46 16.22
C HIS A 54 23.97 -19.10 16.88
N ILE A 55 22.93 -18.30 17.11
CA ILE A 55 23.02 -16.98 17.75
C ILE A 55 22.32 -17.03 19.10
N GLU A 56 23.02 -16.63 20.15
CA GLU A 56 22.49 -16.36 21.47
C GLU A 56 22.61 -14.86 21.78
N ASP A 57 21.48 -14.21 22.04
CA ASP A 57 21.45 -12.78 22.35
C ASP A 57 20.33 -12.48 23.38
N PRO A 58 20.15 -11.23 23.85
CA PRO A 58 19.16 -10.92 24.89
C PRO A 58 17.70 -11.20 24.49
N SER A 59 17.42 -11.48 23.22
CA SER A 59 16.08 -11.86 22.75
C SER A 59 15.85 -13.38 22.69
N GLY A 60 16.89 -14.18 22.91
CA GLY A 60 16.82 -15.63 22.90
C GLY A 60 17.92 -16.30 22.07
N SER A 61 17.89 -17.63 22.04
CA SER A 61 18.78 -18.46 21.23
C SER A 61 18.04 -18.97 19.99
N ARG A 62 18.70 -18.93 18.84
CA ARG A 62 18.16 -19.37 17.54
C ARG A 62 19.24 -19.97 16.64
N THR A 63 18.84 -20.90 15.80
CA THR A 63 19.71 -21.50 14.79
C THR A 63 19.21 -21.15 13.40
N ILE A 64 20.11 -20.62 12.59
CA ILE A 64 19.84 -20.10 11.25
C ILE A 64 20.76 -20.82 10.27
N LEU A 65 20.19 -21.31 9.17
CA LEU A 65 20.95 -21.86 8.06
C LEU A 65 21.09 -20.81 6.95
N VAL A 66 22.32 -20.38 6.70
CA VAL A 66 22.66 -19.43 5.62
C VAL A 66 23.14 -20.23 4.40
N GLN A 67 22.39 -20.16 3.31
CA GLN A 67 22.70 -20.83 2.05
C GLN A 67 23.69 -20.02 1.20
N THR A 68 24.28 -20.68 0.20
CA THR A 68 25.31 -20.12 -0.69
C THR A 68 24.83 -19.00 -1.60
N ASP A 69 23.51 -18.91 -1.83
CA ASP A 69 22.83 -17.87 -2.59
C ASP A 69 22.37 -16.68 -1.71
N GLY A 70 22.72 -16.70 -0.42
CA GLY A 70 22.30 -15.71 0.56
C GLY A 70 20.89 -15.91 1.12
N ALA A 71 20.21 -17.00 0.76
CA ALA A 71 18.93 -17.36 1.39
C ALA A 71 19.16 -17.77 2.85
N VAL A 72 18.31 -17.26 3.74
CA VAL A 72 18.37 -17.49 5.19
C VAL A 72 17.16 -18.32 5.59
N ILE A 73 17.39 -19.54 6.07
CA ILE A 73 16.35 -20.46 6.53
C ILE A 73 16.51 -20.60 8.04
N GLU A 74 15.51 -20.16 8.81
CA GLU A 74 15.50 -20.40 10.26
C GLU A 74 15.17 -21.87 10.50
N GLN A 75 16.07 -22.58 11.19
CA GLN A 75 15.83 -23.96 11.58
C GLN A 75 15.23 -23.97 12.98
N ASP A 76 13.92 -24.19 13.04
CA ASP A 76 13.26 -24.62 14.27
C ASP A 76 13.85 -25.97 14.67
N ILE A 77 14.47 -26.03 15.83
CA ILE A 77 14.95 -27.29 16.42
C ILE A 77 13.70 -28.07 16.84
N ALA A 78 13.14 -28.84 15.91
CA ALA A 78 12.38 -30.03 16.27
C ALA A 78 13.34 -30.95 17.03
N SER A 79 13.07 -31.14 18.32
CA SER A 79 13.82 -32.08 19.16
C SER A 79 13.74 -33.47 18.52
N ASP A 80 14.88 -33.96 18.04
CA ASP A 80 14.96 -35.27 17.39
C ASP A 80 14.69 -36.39 18.43
N PRO A 81 13.88 -37.42 18.10
CA PRO A 81 13.45 -38.42 19.06
C PRO A 81 14.36 -39.64 19.01
N THR A 82 15.49 -39.66 19.72
CA THR A 82 16.13 -40.94 20.09
C THR A 82 17.10 -40.79 21.27
N GLU A 83 16.64 -41.11 22.48
CA GLU A 83 17.44 -41.93 23.41
C GLU A 83 16.52 -42.47 24.52
N SER A 84 16.30 -43.78 24.49
CA SER A 84 15.60 -44.54 25.51
C SER A 84 16.57 -44.93 26.63
N GLY A 85 16.29 -44.55 27.88
CA GLY A 85 16.97 -45.01 29.09
C GLY A 85 16.23 -44.55 30.36
N PRO A 86 16.21 -45.33 31.46
CA PRO A 86 14.95 -45.79 32.06
C PRO A 86 14.35 -44.91 33.18
N ALA A 87 13.06 -45.18 33.38
CA ALA A 87 12.10 -44.59 34.31
C ALA A 87 12.49 -44.56 35.80
N GLN A 88 12.03 -43.51 36.49
CA GLN A 88 11.44 -43.56 37.86
C GLN A 88 10.67 -42.26 38.17
N PRO A 89 9.72 -42.25 39.12
CA PRO A 89 8.29 -42.13 38.81
C PRO A 89 7.65 -40.77 39.15
N ALA A 90 6.49 -40.56 38.53
CA ALA A 90 5.56 -39.48 38.78
C ALA A 90 5.12 -39.38 40.26
N VAL A 91 5.12 -38.17 40.80
CA VAL A 91 4.26 -37.80 41.93
C VAL A 91 2.95 -37.30 41.35
N ALA A 92 1.91 -38.09 41.60
CA ALA A 92 0.53 -37.80 41.28
C ALA A 92 0.01 -36.59 42.07
N ILE A 93 -0.67 -35.67 41.38
CA ILE A 93 -1.82 -34.95 41.93
C ILE A 93 -2.87 -34.80 40.82
N GLU A 94 -3.90 -35.63 40.89
CA GLU A 94 -5.25 -35.40 40.36
C GLU A 94 -6.21 -35.64 41.54
N PRO A 95 -7.49 -35.24 41.49
CA PRO A 95 -8.07 -34.04 40.90
C PRO A 95 -9.01 -33.34 41.92
N ALA A 96 -9.46 -32.12 41.64
CA ALA A 96 -10.65 -31.57 42.30
C ALA A 96 -11.56 -30.94 41.25
N ALA A 97 -12.57 -31.71 40.86
CA ALA A 97 -13.72 -31.26 40.12
C ALA A 97 -14.70 -30.52 41.03
N SER A 98 -15.26 -29.40 40.57
CA SER A 98 -16.71 -29.18 40.52
C SER A 98 -17.05 -27.90 39.73
N PRO A 99 -18.22 -27.87 39.06
CA PRO A 99 -18.54 -26.92 38.01
C PRO A 99 -19.22 -25.66 38.56
N VAL A 100 -19.03 -24.52 37.89
CA VAL A 100 -19.81 -23.31 38.13
C VAL A 100 -20.57 -22.96 36.86
N THR A 101 -21.89 -23.10 36.95
CA THR A 101 -22.89 -22.68 35.96
C THR A 101 -22.98 -21.14 35.94
N PRO A 102 -23.22 -20.47 34.79
CA PRO A 102 -23.32 -19.01 34.73
C PRO A 102 -24.67 -18.51 35.23
N GLU A 103 -24.66 -17.48 36.08
CA GLU A 103 -25.84 -16.76 36.55
C GLU A 103 -25.85 -15.35 35.93
N GLU A 104 -26.95 -15.03 35.25
CA GLU A 104 -27.26 -13.79 34.55
C GLU A 104 -27.83 -12.75 35.54
N PRO A 105 -27.38 -11.48 35.52
CA PRO A 105 -28.10 -10.39 36.18
C PRO A 105 -28.82 -9.50 35.17
N THR A 106 -30.13 -9.58 35.27
CA THR A 106 -31.20 -8.68 34.81
C THR A 106 -30.91 -7.18 34.90
N VAL A 107 -31.26 -6.46 33.82
CA VAL A 107 -31.41 -4.99 33.74
C VAL A 107 -32.87 -4.58 34.03
N PRO A 108 -33.14 -3.49 34.77
CA PRO A 108 -34.50 -3.02 35.00
C PRO A 108 -35.03 -2.20 33.80
N ALA A 109 -36.21 -2.61 33.32
CA ALA A 109 -37.00 -1.91 32.31
C ALA A 109 -37.73 -0.70 32.92
N VAL A 110 -37.63 0.46 32.26
CA VAL A 110 -38.52 1.60 32.47
C VAL A 110 -39.48 1.66 31.29
N ALA A 111 -40.77 1.59 31.61
CA ALA A 111 -41.87 1.71 30.67
C ALA A 111 -42.05 3.17 30.21
N VAL A 112 -42.20 3.38 28.90
CA VAL A 112 -42.89 4.55 28.35
C VAL A 112 -43.88 4.08 27.29
N GLU A 113 -45.05 4.66 27.42
CA GLU A 113 -46.36 4.36 26.86
C GLU A 113 -46.48 4.66 25.36
N ALA A 114 -47.33 3.89 24.70
CA ALA A 114 -47.61 3.93 23.27
C ALA A 114 -48.41 5.19 22.86
N ALA A 115 -48.01 5.83 21.76
CA ALA A 115 -48.83 6.76 21.00
C ALA A 115 -48.98 6.28 19.54
N ALA A 116 -50.22 6.27 19.07
CA ALA A 116 -50.69 5.78 17.77
C ALA A 116 -50.21 6.64 16.57
N PRO A 117 -50.28 6.11 15.32
CA PRO A 117 -49.63 6.73 14.16
C PRO A 117 -50.49 7.83 13.52
N VAL A 118 -49.84 8.92 13.11
CA VAL A 118 -50.44 9.99 12.28
C VAL A 118 -50.08 9.75 10.81
N ALA A 119 -51.09 9.99 9.96
CA ALA A 119 -51.21 9.62 8.56
C ALA A 119 -50.11 10.16 7.61
N ALA A 120 -49.90 9.38 6.54
CA ALA A 120 -49.07 9.68 5.37
C ALA A 120 -49.61 10.84 4.53
N PRO A 121 -48.74 11.66 3.90
CA PRO A 121 -49.10 12.49 2.76
C PRO A 121 -48.83 11.76 1.43
N THR A 122 -49.87 11.69 0.61
CA THR A 122 -49.90 11.18 -0.77
C THR A 122 -49.09 12.06 -1.73
N PRO A 123 -48.38 11.50 -2.72
CA PRO A 123 -47.60 12.27 -3.69
C PRO A 123 -48.49 12.98 -4.73
N GLY A 124 -48.25 14.28 -4.92
CA GLY A 124 -48.86 15.12 -5.95
C GLY A 124 -48.25 14.89 -7.33
N SER A 125 -49.14 14.80 -8.31
CA SER A 125 -48.92 14.60 -9.74
C SER A 125 -47.92 15.61 -10.35
N VAL A 126 -46.95 15.10 -11.12
CA VAL A 126 -46.08 15.90 -12.00
C VAL A 126 -46.63 15.75 -13.42
N GLU A 127 -47.12 16.85 -13.96
CA GLU A 127 -47.65 16.98 -15.32
C GLU A 127 -46.49 17.14 -16.32
N ALA A 128 -46.46 16.29 -17.34
CA ALA A 128 -45.48 16.32 -18.43
C ALA A 128 -45.85 17.41 -19.46
N PRO A 129 -44.89 18.17 -20.02
CA PRO A 129 -45.19 19.12 -21.08
C PRO A 129 -45.33 18.41 -22.42
N VAL A 130 -46.52 18.57 -23.01
CA VAL A 130 -46.93 18.08 -24.33
C VAL A 130 -46.25 18.90 -25.44
N VAL A 131 -45.67 18.19 -26.39
CA VAL A 131 -45.12 18.70 -27.66
C VAL A 131 -46.28 19.04 -28.61
N PRO A 132 -46.31 20.21 -29.27
CA PRO A 132 -47.19 20.40 -30.42
C PRO A 132 -46.45 20.01 -31.70
N GLU A 133 -46.95 18.97 -32.37
CA GLU A 133 -46.70 18.72 -33.79
C GLU A 133 -47.34 19.85 -34.62
N THR A 134 -46.59 20.42 -35.55
CA THR A 134 -47.15 21.23 -36.64
C THR A 134 -46.63 20.70 -37.97
N THR A 135 -47.58 20.56 -38.88
CA THR A 135 -47.53 19.85 -40.16
C THR A 135 -46.65 20.53 -41.22
N ALA A 136 -46.12 19.70 -42.12
CA ALA A 136 -45.32 20.11 -43.26
C ALA A 136 -46.16 20.84 -44.34
N SER A 137 -45.58 21.89 -44.94
CA SER A 137 -45.98 22.39 -46.26
C SER A 137 -44.75 22.95 -46.98
N ALA A 138 -44.49 22.47 -48.19
CA ALA A 138 -43.37 22.83 -49.04
C ALA A 138 -43.76 24.00 -49.97
N ALA A 139 -42.94 25.07 -50.00
CA ALA A 139 -42.89 26.02 -51.11
C ALA A 139 -41.58 26.83 -51.11
N THR A 140 -40.79 26.58 -52.15
CA THR A 140 -40.04 27.52 -53.02
C THR A 140 -39.21 28.69 -52.43
N ALA A 141 -37.95 28.69 -52.86
CA ALA A 141 -36.88 29.66 -52.65
C ALA A 141 -37.25 31.15 -52.65
N SER A 142 -36.67 31.88 -51.68
CA SER A 142 -36.00 33.16 -51.96
C SER A 142 -34.96 33.45 -50.87
N ARG A 143 -33.72 33.68 -51.29
CA ARG A 143 -32.56 33.94 -50.42
C ARG A 143 -32.65 35.38 -49.92
N VAL A 144 -33.12 35.59 -48.69
CA VAL A 144 -33.00 36.86 -47.98
C VAL A 144 -31.73 36.80 -47.15
N VAL A 145 -30.79 37.70 -47.43
CA VAL A 145 -29.60 37.92 -46.60
C VAL A 145 -30.07 38.69 -45.36
N GLU A 146 -30.22 37.99 -44.23
CA GLU A 146 -30.39 38.64 -42.93
C GLU A 146 -29.02 39.12 -42.41
N PRO A 147 -28.93 40.35 -41.85
CA PRO A 147 -27.71 40.83 -41.23
C PRO A 147 -27.43 40.01 -39.97
N ILE A 148 -26.17 39.63 -39.77
CA ILE A 148 -25.67 39.08 -38.51
C ILE A 148 -25.84 40.18 -37.45
N VAL A 149 -26.91 40.10 -36.68
CA VAL A 149 -27.06 40.89 -35.45
C VAL A 149 -26.32 40.13 -34.37
N GLU A 150 -25.14 40.63 -33.98
CA GLU A 150 -24.47 40.16 -32.77
C GLU A 150 -25.44 40.32 -31.59
N PRO A 151 -25.79 39.23 -30.87
CA PRO A 151 -26.68 39.35 -29.73
C PRO A 151 -25.96 40.17 -28.65
N LEU A 152 -26.50 41.36 -28.38
CA LEU A 152 -26.08 42.20 -27.26
C LEU A 152 -26.05 41.37 -25.97
N PRO A 153 -24.99 41.47 -25.16
CA PRO A 153 -24.84 40.66 -23.96
C PRO A 153 -26.03 40.93 -23.03
N THR A 154 -26.89 39.94 -22.86
CA THR A 154 -27.92 40.01 -21.83
C THR A 154 -27.25 40.01 -20.45
N ARG A 155 -27.89 40.63 -19.45
CA ARG A 155 -27.37 40.74 -18.08
C ARG A 155 -26.95 39.40 -17.45
N ARG A 156 -27.42 38.28 -18.00
CA ARG A 156 -27.07 36.91 -17.61
C ARG A 156 -25.70 36.45 -18.12
N THR A 157 -25.23 36.98 -19.26
CA THR A 157 -23.92 36.68 -19.86
C THR A 157 -22.78 37.55 -19.28
N ALA A 158 -23.13 38.64 -18.59
CA ALA A 158 -22.20 39.57 -17.93
C ALA A 158 -22.02 39.29 -16.42
N MET A 159 -22.69 38.27 -15.88
CA MET A 159 -22.45 37.83 -14.50
C MET A 159 -21.13 37.04 -14.47
N PRO A 160 -20.14 37.43 -13.65
CA PRO A 160 -18.98 36.59 -13.44
C PRO A 160 -19.48 35.23 -12.94
N SER A 161 -19.08 34.16 -13.64
CA SER A 161 -19.25 32.80 -13.13
C SER A 161 -18.57 32.74 -11.76
N PHE A 162 -19.35 32.67 -10.69
CA PHE A 162 -18.86 32.40 -9.33
C PHE A 162 -18.33 30.97 -9.18
N VAL A 163 -18.49 30.14 -10.21
CA VAL A 163 -17.75 28.89 -10.35
C VAL A 163 -16.38 29.25 -10.92
N ASP A 164 -15.43 29.43 -10.02
CA ASP A 164 -14.00 29.47 -10.34
C ASP A 164 -13.68 28.22 -11.17
N ARG A 165 -13.19 28.43 -12.40
CA ARG A 165 -12.52 27.37 -13.16
C ARG A 165 -11.09 27.34 -12.67
N PRO A 166 -10.63 26.30 -11.98
CA PRO A 166 -9.32 26.33 -11.39
C PRO A 166 -8.26 26.04 -12.48
N ASP A 167 -7.26 26.92 -12.52
CA ASP A 167 -5.81 26.59 -12.54
C ASP A 167 -4.95 26.98 -13.75
N ALA A 168 -5.48 27.42 -14.88
CA ALA A 168 -4.59 27.82 -16.00
C ALA A 168 -3.94 29.20 -15.78
N ASP A 169 -4.71 30.18 -15.28
CA ASP A 169 -4.30 31.60 -15.21
C ASP A 169 -3.95 32.09 -13.79
N SER A 170 -3.96 31.19 -12.79
CA SER A 170 -3.66 31.57 -11.41
C SER A 170 -2.19 32.01 -11.28
N PRO A 171 -1.90 33.18 -10.66
CA PRO A 171 -0.54 33.68 -10.48
C PRO A 171 0.39 32.65 -9.83
N ALA A 172 1.70 32.78 -10.01
CA ALA A 172 2.68 31.95 -9.31
C ALA A 172 2.45 31.99 -7.79
N GLN A 173 2.46 30.82 -7.15
CA GLN A 173 2.29 30.63 -5.71
C GLN A 173 3.56 30.10 -5.06
N VAL A 174 4.50 29.57 -5.85
CA VAL A 174 5.70 28.88 -5.34
C VAL A 174 6.99 29.67 -5.67
N GLY A 175 7.97 29.56 -4.77
CA GLY A 175 9.31 30.15 -4.93
C GLY A 175 9.31 31.67 -4.90
N VAL A 176 10.38 32.27 -5.46
CA VAL A 176 10.55 33.74 -5.48
C VAL A 176 9.40 34.44 -6.18
N ARG A 177 8.84 33.84 -7.26
CA ARG A 177 7.69 34.40 -7.98
C ARG A 177 6.42 34.41 -7.12
N GLY A 178 6.20 33.37 -6.32
CA GLY A 178 5.12 33.31 -5.34
C GLY A 178 5.23 34.40 -4.27
N VAL A 179 6.42 34.56 -3.68
CA VAL A 179 6.69 35.62 -2.69
C VAL A 179 6.46 37.00 -3.29
N LEU A 180 6.99 37.25 -4.49
CA LEU A 180 6.77 38.51 -5.23
C LEU A 180 5.28 38.77 -5.52
N ASN A 181 4.51 37.73 -5.80
CA ASN A 181 3.07 37.86 -5.99
C ASN A 181 2.32 38.15 -4.69
N GLN A 182 2.76 37.62 -3.55
CA GLN A 182 2.24 38.01 -2.23
C GLN A 182 2.48 39.50 -1.93
N PHE A 183 3.53 40.09 -2.50
CA PHE A 183 3.81 41.53 -2.44
C PHE A 183 3.13 42.36 -3.54
N GLY A 184 2.15 41.79 -4.26
CA GLY A 184 1.29 42.52 -5.20
C GLY A 184 1.74 42.49 -6.66
N LEU A 185 2.79 41.73 -7.00
CA LEU A 185 3.13 41.45 -8.40
C LEU A 185 2.18 40.39 -9.00
N LYS A 186 2.08 40.35 -10.34
CA LYS A 186 1.25 39.38 -11.08
C LYS A 186 2.11 38.56 -12.03
N LEU A 187 3.08 37.84 -11.47
CA LEU A 187 3.97 36.94 -12.20
C LEU A 187 3.25 35.62 -12.50
N SER A 188 3.36 35.15 -13.73
CA SER A 188 2.82 33.85 -14.14
C SER A 188 3.59 32.69 -13.51
N ALA A 189 2.87 31.60 -13.28
CA ALA A 189 3.44 30.35 -12.79
C ALA A 189 4.57 29.86 -13.72
N SER A 190 5.60 29.27 -13.11
CA SER A 190 6.69 28.66 -13.89
C SER A 190 6.21 27.39 -14.61
N PRO A 191 6.87 26.92 -15.68
CA PRO A 191 6.52 25.64 -16.32
C PRO A 191 6.51 24.46 -15.34
N ALA A 192 7.47 24.43 -14.39
CA ALA A 192 7.54 23.40 -13.35
C ALA A 192 6.36 23.46 -12.37
N GLU A 193 5.91 24.67 -12.02
CA GLU A 193 4.74 24.88 -11.18
C GLU A 193 3.44 24.48 -11.91
N LEU A 194 3.31 24.83 -13.19
CA LEU A 194 2.16 24.39 -14.00
C LEU A 194 2.11 22.88 -14.15
N GLU A 195 3.27 22.22 -14.32
CA GLU A 195 3.34 20.78 -14.34
C GLU A 195 2.94 20.17 -12.99
N GLN A 196 3.39 20.75 -11.88
CA GLN A 196 2.98 20.30 -10.55
C GLN A 196 1.46 20.45 -10.35
N ARG A 197 0.87 21.59 -10.73
CA ARG A 197 -0.58 21.80 -10.64
C ARG A 197 -1.37 20.82 -11.51
N ARG A 198 -0.87 20.48 -12.71
CA ARG A 198 -1.48 19.45 -13.56
C ARG A 198 -1.46 18.09 -12.88
N ASP A 199 -0.32 17.69 -12.32
CA ASP A 199 -0.22 16.43 -11.58
C ASP A 199 -1.14 16.41 -10.35
N GLU A 200 -1.18 17.49 -9.57
CA GLU A 200 -2.08 17.63 -8.40
C GLU A 200 -3.54 17.48 -8.82
N LYS A 201 -3.93 18.17 -9.90
CA LYS A 201 -5.28 18.09 -10.46
C LYS A 201 -5.60 16.66 -10.90
N THR A 202 -4.70 15.99 -11.61
CA THR A 202 -4.88 14.60 -12.06
C THR A 202 -5.05 13.64 -10.87
N VAL A 203 -4.23 13.76 -9.83
CA VAL A 203 -4.31 12.91 -8.63
C VAL A 203 -5.58 13.16 -7.81
N SER A 204 -6.07 14.41 -7.79
CA SER A 204 -7.26 14.80 -7.02
C SER A 204 -8.60 14.35 -7.63
N GLN A 205 -8.58 13.75 -8.83
CA GLN A 205 -9.78 13.31 -9.51
C GLN A 205 -10.52 12.21 -8.73
N HIS A 206 -11.84 12.16 -8.91
CA HIS A 206 -12.68 11.09 -8.38
C HIS A 206 -13.12 10.20 -9.54
N TRP A 207 -13.10 8.88 -9.31
CA TRP A 207 -13.53 7.88 -10.28
C TRP A 207 -14.91 7.32 -9.90
N ALA A 208 -15.61 6.78 -10.90
CA ALA A 208 -16.83 6.04 -10.65
C ALA A 208 -16.49 4.67 -10.07
N GLY A 209 -16.92 4.43 -8.83
CA GLY A 209 -16.63 3.19 -8.10
C GLY A 209 -15.22 3.17 -7.46
N PRO A 210 -14.93 2.11 -6.70
CA PRO A 210 -13.61 1.91 -6.10
C PRO A 210 -12.58 1.62 -7.18
N ARG A 211 -11.36 2.15 -7.00
CA ARG A 211 -10.20 1.85 -7.84
C ARG A 211 -9.16 1.06 -7.09
N THR A 212 -8.44 0.21 -7.81
CA THR A 212 -7.43 -0.66 -7.22
C THR A 212 -6.10 -0.57 -7.97
N ILE A 213 -5.05 -0.23 -7.22
CA ILE A 213 -3.68 -0.20 -7.71
C ILE A 213 -2.93 -1.34 -7.04
N THR A 214 -2.32 -2.21 -7.82
CA THR A 214 -1.52 -3.32 -7.27
C THR A 214 -0.05 -3.06 -7.51
N VAL A 215 0.75 -3.21 -6.45
CA VAL A 215 2.20 -3.02 -6.48
C VAL A 215 2.89 -4.38 -6.49
N LEU A 216 3.53 -4.70 -7.61
CA LEU A 216 4.06 -6.04 -7.90
C LEU A 216 5.57 -6.04 -8.07
N ASN A 217 6.23 -6.97 -7.37
CA ASN A 217 7.59 -7.42 -7.70
C ASN A 217 7.92 -8.71 -6.90
N PRO A 218 8.24 -9.84 -7.54
CA PRO A 218 8.58 -11.07 -6.83
C PRO A 218 9.88 -10.95 -6.03
N LYS A 219 10.77 -10.01 -6.40
CA LYS A 219 12.05 -9.82 -5.71
C LYS A 219 11.82 -9.19 -4.32
N GLY A 220 12.27 -9.90 -3.28
CA GLY A 220 12.32 -9.40 -1.92
C GLY A 220 13.08 -8.07 -1.87
N GLY A 221 12.53 -7.09 -1.16
CA GLY A 221 13.16 -5.78 -1.03
C GLY A 221 13.19 -4.93 -2.30
N ALA A 222 12.40 -5.21 -3.35
CA ALA A 222 12.34 -4.36 -4.56
C ALA A 222 11.73 -2.95 -4.36
N GLY A 223 11.25 -2.64 -3.16
CA GLY A 223 10.65 -1.34 -2.84
C GLY A 223 9.12 -1.28 -3.00
N LYS A 224 8.43 -2.43 -2.96
CA LYS A 224 6.96 -2.52 -2.97
C LYS A 224 6.31 -1.73 -1.84
N THR A 225 6.63 -2.09 -0.60
CA THR A 225 6.06 -1.45 0.59
C THR A 225 6.29 0.08 0.66
N PRO A 226 7.52 0.60 0.45
CA PRO A 226 7.71 2.05 0.34
C PRO A 226 6.86 2.69 -0.76
N THR A 227 6.72 2.02 -1.91
CA THR A 227 5.91 2.51 -3.03
C THR A 227 4.42 2.59 -2.66
N VAL A 228 3.87 1.54 -2.03
CA VAL A 228 2.49 1.52 -1.53
C VAL A 228 2.25 2.67 -0.55
N ILE A 229 3.14 2.86 0.43
CA ILE A 229 3.01 3.93 1.42
C ILE A 229 3.04 5.32 0.76
N CYS A 230 4.02 5.57 -0.12
CA CYS A 230 4.19 6.88 -0.72
C CYS A 230 3.03 7.23 -1.66
N LEU A 231 2.57 6.27 -2.47
CA LEU A 231 1.40 6.48 -3.33
C LEU A 231 0.13 6.68 -2.51
N SER A 232 -0.09 5.87 -1.47
CA SER A 232 -1.25 6.01 -0.58
C SER A 232 -1.30 7.40 0.05
N ALA A 233 -0.16 7.89 0.56
CA ALA A 233 -0.05 9.23 1.11
C ALA A 233 -0.34 10.32 0.07
N VAL A 234 0.17 10.21 -1.15
CA VAL A 234 -0.12 11.20 -2.21
C VAL A 234 -1.60 11.24 -2.55
N PHE A 235 -2.22 10.08 -2.78
CA PHE A 235 -3.64 9.98 -3.13
C PHE A 235 -4.56 10.41 -2.00
N ALA A 236 -4.22 10.13 -0.74
CA ALA A 236 -5.01 10.54 0.41
C ALA A 236 -4.91 12.05 0.68
N ARG A 237 -3.71 12.61 0.57
CA ARG A 237 -3.47 14.04 0.83
C ARG A 237 -4.11 14.96 -0.23
N LEU A 238 -4.20 14.51 -1.48
CA LEU A 238 -4.74 15.32 -2.59
C LEU A 238 -6.17 14.94 -3.00
N GLY A 239 -6.52 13.65 -2.96
CA GLY A 239 -7.85 13.16 -3.36
C GLY A 239 -8.86 13.09 -2.21
N GLY A 240 -8.46 13.43 -0.98
CA GLY A 240 -9.29 13.29 0.22
C GLY A 240 -9.14 11.93 0.91
N SER A 241 -9.88 11.69 1.99
CA SER A 241 -9.83 10.40 2.72
C SER A 241 -10.39 9.22 1.88
N GLY A 242 -10.30 8.01 2.41
CA GLY A 242 -10.81 6.80 1.75
C GLY A 242 -9.78 6.07 0.87
N VAL A 243 -8.51 6.10 1.27
CA VAL A 243 -7.43 5.31 0.67
C VAL A 243 -7.01 4.20 1.63
N LEU A 244 -7.04 2.95 1.17
CA LEU A 244 -6.58 1.78 1.93
C LEU A 244 -5.27 1.26 1.34
N ALA A 245 -4.24 1.13 2.17
CA ALA A 245 -3.05 0.34 1.88
C ALA A 245 -3.22 -1.06 2.49
N TRP A 246 -3.28 -2.08 1.65
CA TRP A 246 -3.50 -3.47 2.08
C TRP A 246 -2.25 -4.30 1.84
N ASP A 247 -1.67 -4.83 2.92
CA ASP A 247 -0.60 -5.84 2.86
C ASP A 247 -1.19 -7.22 2.53
N ASN A 248 -1.11 -7.62 1.26
CA ASN A 248 -1.61 -8.92 0.76
C ASN A 248 -0.46 -9.93 0.67
N ASN A 249 0.24 -10.11 1.79
CA ASN A 249 1.36 -11.02 1.92
C ASN A 249 0.99 -12.18 2.86
N ASN A 250 1.14 -13.42 2.38
CA ASN A 250 0.87 -14.64 3.16
C ASN A 250 2.01 -14.98 4.14
N SER A 251 3.12 -14.25 4.06
CA SER A 251 4.29 -14.41 4.94
C SER A 251 4.42 -13.21 5.89
N LEU A 252 5.64 -12.88 6.32
CA LEU A 252 5.89 -11.69 7.12
C LEU A 252 5.78 -10.44 6.25
N GLY A 253 4.64 -9.74 6.31
CA GLY A 253 4.46 -8.46 5.66
C GLY A 253 5.34 -7.37 6.27
N SER A 254 5.75 -6.40 5.46
CA SER A 254 6.63 -5.31 5.91
C SER A 254 5.88 -3.99 6.08
N LEU A 255 4.59 -3.92 5.68
CA LEU A 255 3.80 -2.70 5.71
C LEU A 255 3.53 -2.23 7.14
N GLY A 256 3.21 -3.17 8.05
CA GLY A 256 2.99 -2.87 9.47
C GLY A 256 4.21 -2.23 10.15
N TRP A 257 5.42 -2.70 9.82
CA TRP A 257 6.69 -2.19 10.37
C TRP A 257 7.06 -0.79 9.87
N ARG A 258 6.62 -0.46 8.65
CA ARG A 258 6.91 0.82 7.99
C ARG A 258 5.85 1.89 8.26
N THR A 259 4.78 1.56 8.99
CA THR A 259 3.64 2.44 9.28
C THR A 259 3.37 2.57 10.78
N PHE A 260 2.52 3.52 11.17
CA PHE A 260 2.11 3.72 12.57
C PHE A 260 1.02 2.73 12.97
N ASP A 261 1.06 2.29 14.23
CA ASP A 261 -0.03 1.55 14.86
C ASP A 261 -1.17 2.49 15.28
N ALA A 262 -2.36 1.92 15.46
CA ALA A 262 -3.59 2.65 15.82
C ALA A 262 -4.06 2.32 17.25
N GLY A 263 -3.17 1.82 18.11
CA GLY A 263 -3.51 1.40 19.47
C GLY A 263 -4.20 0.03 19.60
N HIS A 264 -4.24 -0.75 18.52
CA HIS A 264 -4.65 -2.17 18.49
C HIS A 264 -3.71 -2.98 17.60
N GLU A 265 -3.81 -4.31 17.65
CA GLU A 265 -2.98 -5.26 16.89
C GLU A 265 -3.77 -6.05 15.83
N ALA A 266 -5.02 -5.67 15.56
CA ALA A 266 -5.85 -6.33 14.56
C ALA A 266 -5.20 -6.40 13.17
N THR A 267 -5.42 -7.50 12.45
CA THR A 267 -4.82 -7.78 11.14
C THR A 267 -5.91 -8.14 10.12
N VAL A 268 -5.49 -8.41 8.89
CA VAL A 268 -6.33 -8.92 7.81
C VAL A 268 -7.13 -10.16 8.21
N VAL A 269 -6.57 -11.02 9.07
CA VAL A 269 -7.23 -12.25 9.54
C VAL A 269 -8.39 -11.92 10.47
N ASP A 270 -8.23 -10.94 11.37
CA ASP A 270 -9.31 -10.54 12.28
C ASP A 270 -10.45 -9.84 11.50
N LEU A 271 -10.12 -9.08 10.44
CA LEU A 271 -11.14 -8.49 9.56
C LEU A 271 -11.85 -9.57 8.73
N LEU A 272 -11.14 -10.60 8.30
CA LEU A 272 -11.69 -11.70 7.50
C LEU A 272 -12.85 -12.39 8.23
N GLU A 273 -12.72 -12.62 9.53
CA GLU A 273 -13.76 -13.21 10.40
C GLU A 273 -15.03 -12.34 10.47
N GLN A 274 -14.94 -11.06 10.15
CA GLN A 274 -16.03 -10.08 10.26
C GLN A 274 -16.57 -9.62 8.90
N THR A 275 -16.12 -10.22 7.79
CA THR A 275 -16.52 -9.82 6.44
C THR A 275 -18.04 -9.81 6.27
N ASP A 276 -18.74 -10.82 6.78
CA ASP A 276 -20.21 -10.91 6.72
C ASP A 276 -20.91 -9.73 7.41
N TYR A 277 -20.44 -9.33 8.60
CA TYR A 277 -20.94 -8.15 9.31
C TYR A 277 -20.77 -6.89 8.46
N PHE A 278 -19.56 -6.68 7.92
CA PHE A 278 -19.22 -5.51 7.14
C PHE A 278 -19.98 -5.42 5.81
N MET A 279 -20.52 -6.53 5.30
CA MET A 279 -21.37 -6.53 4.11
C MET A 279 -22.84 -6.17 4.41
N THR A 280 -23.29 -6.20 5.67
CA THR A 280 -24.65 -5.79 6.05
C THR A 280 -24.93 -4.30 5.86
N ALA A 281 -26.21 -3.91 5.82
CA ALA A 281 -26.62 -2.50 5.76
C ALA A 281 -26.43 -1.74 7.09
N GLY A 282 -26.27 -2.46 8.20
CA GLY A 282 -26.11 -1.86 9.54
C GLY A 282 -24.67 -1.47 9.87
N ALA A 283 -23.69 -2.07 9.20
CA ALA A 283 -22.27 -1.80 9.41
C ALA A 283 -21.88 -0.39 8.98
N ARG A 284 -20.96 0.22 9.73
CA ARG A 284 -20.52 1.60 9.54
C ARG A 284 -19.05 1.64 9.20
N ALA A 285 -18.65 2.67 8.45
CA ALA A 285 -17.23 2.91 8.17
C ALA A 285 -16.40 3.07 9.45
N GLY A 286 -16.98 3.63 10.52
CA GLY A 286 -16.32 3.77 11.81
C GLY A 286 -16.00 2.44 12.50
N ASP A 287 -16.73 1.37 12.20
CA ASP A 287 -16.49 0.04 12.79
C ASP A 287 -15.20 -0.58 12.23
N LEU A 288 -14.79 -0.21 11.01
CA LEU A 288 -13.52 -0.66 10.43
C LEU A 288 -12.30 -0.11 11.17
N ALA A 289 -12.43 0.98 11.93
CA ALA A 289 -11.33 1.59 12.68
C ALA A 289 -10.74 0.66 13.75
N SER A 290 -11.42 -0.43 14.10
CA SER A 290 -10.89 -1.49 14.98
C SER A 290 -10.00 -2.52 14.26
N TYR A 291 -9.95 -2.47 12.92
CA TYR A 291 -9.24 -3.43 12.07
C TYR A 291 -8.17 -2.79 11.18
N VAL A 292 -8.28 -1.49 10.91
CA VAL A 292 -7.33 -0.75 10.09
C VAL A 292 -6.50 0.23 10.92
N HIS A 293 -5.24 0.41 10.53
CA HIS A 293 -4.31 1.28 11.22
C HIS A 293 -4.23 2.64 10.53
N HIS A 294 -4.97 3.62 11.06
CA HIS A 294 -5.01 4.98 10.51
C HIS A 294 -3.64 5.67 10.60
N GLN A 295 -3.24 6.38 9.53
CA GLN A 295 -1.98 7.12 9.45
C GLN A 295 -2.24 8.63 9.57
N PRO A 296 -2.17 9.23 10.78
CA PRO A 296 -2.75 10.55 11.02
C PRO A 296 -2.12 11.69 10.20
N SER A 297 -0.82 11.60 9.91
CA SER A 297 -0.12 12.64 9.14
C SER A 297 -0.43 12.60 7.64
N ASP A 298 -0.75 11.41 7.12
CA ASP A 298 -0.86 11.14 5.68
C ASP A 298 -2.27 10.69 5.24
N GLN A 299 -3.20 10.51 6.20
CA GLN A 299 -4.65 10.37 6.02
C GLN A 299 -5.13 9.12 5.26
N TYR A 300 -4.28 8.10 5.14
CA TYR A 300 -4.67 6.78 4.61
C TYR A 300 -4.75 5.75 5.74
N ASP A 301 -5.44 4.65 5.48
CA ASP A 301 -5.60 3.54 6.41
C ASP A 301 -4.77 2.33 5.95
N VAL A 302 -4.32 1.50 6.89
CA VAL A 302 -3.49 0.32 6.60
C VAL A 302 -4.18 -0.95 7.09
N LEU A 303 -4.42 -1.90 6.19
CA LEU A 303 -4.78 -3.27 6.54
C LEU A 303 -3.51 -4.12 6.54
N ARG A 304 -3.11 -4.59 7.73
CA ARG A 304 -1.84 -5.30 7.92
C ARG A 304 -2.00 -6.81 7.71
N SER A 305 -0.96 -7.46 7.22
CA SER A 305 -0.83 -8.92 7.25
C SER A 305 -0.72 -9.41 8.69
N ASP A 306 -1.00 -10.69 8.92
CA ASP A 306 -0.76 -11.32 10.22
C ASP A 306 0.73 -11.66 10.40
N ASP A 307 1.39 -11.00 11.36
CA ASP A 307 2.81 -11.19 11.69
C ASP A 307 3.05 -11.79 13.08
N ARG A 308 1.98 -12.25 13.75
CA ARG A 308 2.05 -12.83 15.11
C ARG A 308 2.85 -14.15 15.11
N SER A 309 3.94 -14.19 15.87
CA SER A 309 4.80 -15.38 16.02
C SER A 309 4.22 -16.38 17.05
N GLY A 310 4.40 -17.69 16.80
CA GLY A 310 4.06 -18.75 17.76
C GLY A 310 2.64 -19.34 17.68
N ALA A 311 1.77 -18.82 16.80
CA ALA A 311 0.50 -19.49 16.50
C ALA A 311 0.78 -20.79 15.72
N LYS A 312 0.23 -21.92 16.19
CA LYS A 312 0.53 -23.27 15.68
C LYS A 312 0.25 -23.49 14.18
N LYS A 313 -0.40 -22.53 13.50
CA LYS A 313 -0.41 -22.33 12.03
C LYS A 313 -0.64 -20.85 11.74
N ARG A 314 0.18 -20.23 10.88
CA ARG A 314 -0.15 -18.93 10.26
C ARG A 314 -1.28 -19.15 9.26
N HIS A 315 -2.32 -18.31 9.30
CA HIS A 315 -3.40 -18.37 8.32
C HIS A 315 -2.93 -17.74 7.01
N GLU A 316 -2.76 -18.56 5.98
CA GLU A 316 -2.47 -18.06 4.64
C GLU A 316 -3.77 -17.66 3.96
N VAL A 317 -3.91 -16.37 3.64
CA VAL A 317 -5.09 -15.85 2.95
C VAL A 317 -5.19 -16.47 1.55
N THR A 318 -6.30 -17.15 1.31
CA THR A 318 -6.65 -17.80 0.03
C THR A 318 -7.25 -16.82 -0.98
N GLY A 319 -7.36 -17.21 -2.25
CA GLY A 319 -7.99 -16.38 -3.29
C GLY A 319 -9.43 -16.00 -2.98
N ASP A 320 -10.24 -16.95 -2.49
CA ASP A 320 -11.62 -16.71 -2.06
C ASP A 320 -11.72 -15.72 -0.88
N GLU A 321 -10.74 -15.75 0.02
CA GLU A 321 -10.64 -14.80 1.13
C GLU A 321 -10.22 -13.41 0.66
N VAL A 322 -9.32 -13.31 -0.34
CA VAL A 322 -9.02 -12.05 -1.03
C VAL A 322 -10.29 -11.46 -1.65
N HIS A 323 -11.12 -12.25 -2.32
CA HIS A 323 -12.38 -11.75 -2.89
C HIS A 323 -13.35 -11.21 -1.82
N ARG A 324 -13.46 -11.88 -0.66
CA ARG A 324 -14.30 -11.44 0.47
C ARG A 324 -13.78 -10.16 1.11
N LEU A 325 -12.48 -10.10 1.42
CA LEU A 325 -11.82 -8.92 1.97
C LEU A 325 -11.89 -7.73 1.02
N TYR A 326 -11.69 -7.97 -0.28
CA TYR A 326 -11.83 -6.95 -1.30
C TYR A 326 -13.25 -6.38 -1.35
N SER A 327 -14.28 -7.22 -1.24
CA SER A 327 -15.67 -6.76 -1.24
C SER A 327 -15.96 -5.79 -0.09
N VAL A 328 -15.36 -6.04 1.09
CA VAL A 328 -15.40 -5.10 2.21
C VAL A 328 -14.60 -3.84 1.88
N ALA A 329 -13.34 -3.95 1.46
CA ALA A 329 -12.51 -2.79 1.13
C ALA A 329 -13.17 -1.87 0.08
N ALA A 330 -13.70 -2.45 -1.00
CA ALA A 330 -14.39 -1.77 -2.10
C ALA A 330 -15.69 -1.07 -1.67
N LYS A 331 -16.34 -1.53 -0.59
CA LYS A 331 -17.53 -0.90 -0.02
C LYS A 331 -17.20 0.39 0.75
N TYR A 332 -16.02 0.46 1.39
CA TYR A 332 -15.69 1.55 2.32
C TYR A 332 -14.58 2.50 1.82
N TYR A 333 -13.77 2.07 0.84
CA TYR A 333 -12.66 2.85 0.32
C TYR A 333 -12.85 3.14 -1.17
N ARG A 334 -12.54 4.38 -1.58
CA ARG A 334 -12.55 4.78 -3.00
C ARG A 334 -11.31 4.31 -3.75
N LEU A 335 -10.21 4.08 -3.04
CA LEU A 335 -8.94 3.66 -3.63
C LEU A 335 -8.27 2.62 -2.73
N ILE A 336 -7.87 1.51 -3.31
CA ILE A 336 -7.21 0.40 -2.63
C ILE A 336 -5.84 0.22 -3.27
N LEU A 337 -4.78 0.25 -2.47
CA LEU A 337 -3.42 -0.06 -2.88
C LEU A 337 -3.03 -1.41 -2.28
N MET A 338 -2.86 -2.42 -3.12
CA MET A 338 -2.47 -3.76 -2.68
C MET A 338 -0.95 -3.93 -2.77
N ASP A 339 -0.30 -4.18 -1.62
CA ASP A 339 1.10 -4.57 -1.51
C ASP A 339 1.19 -6.08 -1.72
N SER A 340 1.81 -6.52 -2.80
CA SER A 340 1.94 -7.95 -3.06
C SER A 340 2.96 -8.60 -2.12
N GLY A 341 2.73 -9.87 -1.81
CA GLY A 341 3.82 -10.75 -1.35
C GLY A 341 4.93 -10.93 -2.40
N ASN A 342 5.88 -11.81 -2.09
CA ASN A 342 6.97 -12.18 -3.01
C ASN A 342 6.59 -13.36 -3.93
N THR A 343 5.46 -14.02 -3.69
CA THR A 343 5.01 -15.18 -4.45
C THR A 343 4.10 -14.75 -5.59
N GLU A 344 4.46 -15.12 -6.82
CA GLU A 344 3.73 -14.79 -8.06
C GLU A 344 2.88 -15.96 -8.59
N ARG A 345 2.68 -17.02 -7.79
CA ARG A 345 2.07 -18.31 -8.20
C ARG A 345 1.05 -18.85 -7.20
N GLY A 346 0.20 -17.98 -6.66
CA GLY A 346 -0.86 -18.35 -5.72
C GLY A 346 -2.23 -17.84 -6.17
N ASP A 347 -3.27 -18.51 -5.71
CA ASP A 347 -4.68 -18.10 -5.87
C ASP A 347 -4.93 -16.69 -5.31
N ASN A 348 -4.25 -16.32 -4.23
CA ASN A 348 -4.25 -14.98 -3.66
C ASN A 348 -3.70 -13.91 -4.62
N TRP A 349 -2.67 -14.24 -5.40
CA TRP A 349 -2.08 -13.35 -6.40
C TRP A 349 -3.03 -13.20 -7.59
N GLU A 350 -3.58 -14.30 -8.08
CA GLU A 350 -4.57 -14.28 -9.18
C GLU A 350 -5.80 -13.47 -8.80
N ALA A 351 -6.35 -13.66 -7.60
CA ALA A 351 -7.47 -12.89 -7.08
C ALA A 351 -7.15 -11.39 -6.97
N MET A 352 -5.94 -11.03 -6.52
CA MET A 352 -5.46 -9.65 -6.47
C MET A 352 -5.36 -9.03 -7.87
N ILE A 353 -4.81 -9.75 -8.86
CA ILE A 353 -4.76 -9.28 -10.25
C ILE A 353 -6.16 -9.09 -10.81
N GLY A 354 -7.10 -10.01 -10.55
CA GLY A 354 -8.48 -9.92 -11.03
C GLY A 354 -9.25 -8.69 -10.53
N HIS A 355 -8.82 -8.06 -9.43
CA HIS A 355 -9.40 -6.83 -8.89
C HIS A 355 -8.64 -5.56 -9.28
N SER A 356 -7.52 -5.66 -10.00
CA SER A 356 -6.62 -4.55 -10.26
C SER A 356 -7.07 -3.69 -11.44
N ASP A 357 -7.16 -2.37 -11.26
CA ASP A 357 -7.36 -1.44 -12.38
C ASP A 357 -6.02 -0.99 -13.00
N GLN A 358 -4.94 -1.00 -12.20
CA GLN A 358 -3.62 -0.54 -12.57
C GLN A 358 -2.52 -1.33 -11.84
N VAL A 359 -1.41 -1.57 -12.54
CA VAL A 359 -0.23 -2.25 -11.97
C VAL A 359 0.96 -1.31 -11.90
N VAL A 360 1.63 -1.31 -10.75
CA VAL A 360 2.86 -0.57 -10.50
C VAL A 360 3.98 -1.55 -10.19
N ILE A 361 5.11 -1.40 -10.88
CA ILE A 361 6.27 -2.28 -10.73
C ILE A 361 7.45 -1.45 -10.21
N PRO A 362 7.73 -1.45 -8.89
CA PRO A 362 8.89 -0.77 -8.35
C PRO A 362 10.15 -1.58 -8.63
N VAL A 363 11.21 -0.85 -9.00
CA VAL A 363 12.51 -1.39 -9.39
C VAL A 363 13.57 -0.56 -8.70
N LYS A 364 14.46 -1.21 -7.95
CA LYS A 364 15.60 -0.54 -7.30
C LYS A 364 16.73 -0.30 -8.28
N SER A 365 17.50 0.76 -8.10
CA SER A 365 18.64 1.13 -8.97
C SER A 365 19.92 0.29 -8.74
N VAL A 366 19.77 -0.95 -8.26
CA VAL A 366 20.86 -1.91 -8.02
C VAL A 366 20.87 -2.98 -9.11
N ASP A 367 21.96 -3.74 -9.20
CA ASP A 367 22.12 -4.79 -10.20
C ASP A 367 21.03 -5.89 -10.02
N ASP A 368 20.58 -6.51 -11.11
CA ASP A 368 19.48 -7.49 -11.21
C ASP A 368 18.05 -6.98 -10.94
N ALA A 369 17.81 -5.67 -11.00
CA ALA A 369 16.48 -5.13 -10.77
C ALA A 369 15.53 -5.30 -11.97
N ALA A 370 16.07 -5.41 -13.19
CA ALA A 370 15.30 -5.65 -14.41
C ALA A 370 14.66 -7.04 -14.47
N GLU A 371 15.27 -8.03 -13.81
CA GLU A 371 14.75 -9.40 -13.83
C GLU A 371 13.38 -9.49 -13.15
N GLY A 372 13.23 -8.88 -11.96
CA GLY A 372 11.96 -8.90 -11.23
C GLY A 372 10.82 -8.26 -12.02
N ALA A 373 11.07 -7.11 -12.65
CA ALA A 373 10.08 -6.45 -13.50
C ALA A 373 9.73 -7.27 -14.75
N SER A 374 10.74 -7.86 -15.40
CA SER A 374 10.53 -8.74 -16.56
C SER A 374 9.67 -9.96 -16.22
N ARG A 375 9.89 -10.57 -15.05
CA ARG A 375 9.09 -11.70 -14.56
C ARG A 375 7.63 -11.31 -14.34
N VAL A 376 7.36 -10.18 -13.68
CA VAL A 376 5.99 -9.66 -13.49
C VAL A 376 5.30 -9.44 -14.83
N LEU A 377 5.95 -8.73 -15.76
CA LEU A 377 5.36 -8.44 -17.07
C LEU A 377 5.11 -9.73 -17.87
N SER A 378 6.01 -10.70 -17.78
CA SER A 378 5.83 -12.00 -18.43
C SER A 378 4.67 -12.80 -17.83
N ALA A 379 4.52 -12.78 -16.49
CA ALA A 379 3.42 -13.43 -15.80
C ALA A 379 2.07 -12.81 -16.17
N LEU A 380 1.97 -11.48 -16.16
CA LEU A 380 0.75 -10.78 -16.58
C LEU A 380 0.41 -11.04 -18.05
N ARG A 381 1.40 -11.06 -18.94
CA ARG A 381 1.20 -11.36 -20.36
C ARG A 381 0.78 -12.80 -20.64
N ALA A 382 1.12 -13.72 -19.75
CA ALA A 382 0.69 -15.11 -19.83
C ALA A 382 -0.72 -15.34 -19.24
N GLY A 383 -1.27 -14.34 -18.54
CA GLY A 383 -2.62 -14.37 -17.98
C GLY A 383 -3.72 -14.13 -19.01
N ASP A 384 -4.93 -13.84 -18.52
CA ASP A 384 -6.10 -13.52 -19.34
C ASP A 384 -6.00 -12.13 -20.01
N GLU A 385 -7.04 -11.75 -20.77
CA GLU A 385 -7.10 -10.45 -21.46
C GLU A 385 -6.97 -9.26 -20.47
N HIS A 386 -7.50 -9.41 -19.26
CA HIS A 386 -7.43 -8.39 -18.24
C HIS A 386 -5.98 -8.21 -17.72
N ALA A 387 -5.32 -9.31 -17.35
CA ALA A 387 -3.92 -9.31 -16.93
C ALA A 387 -2.98 -8.79 -18.04
N GLN A 388 -3.23 -9.16 -19.29
CA GLN A 388 -2.49 -8.64 -20.44
C GLN A 388 -2.67 -7.12 -20.59
N SER A 389 -3.91 -6.61 -20.46
CA SER A 389 -4.19 -5.17 -20.46
C SER A 389 -3.48 -4.43 -19.33
N LEU A 390 -3.36 -5.05 -18.15
CA LEU A 390 -2.58 -4.50 -17.04
C LEU A 390 -1.08 -4.43 -17.36
N ALA A 391 -0.52 -5.44 -18.03
CA ALA A 391 0.87 -5.41 -18.46
C ALA A 391 1.16 -4.25 -19.42
N ASP A 392 0.27 -4.02 -20.39
CA ASP A 392 0.41 -2.95 -21.39
C ASP A 392 0.32 -1.56 -20.77
N ARG A 393 -0.52 -1.41 -19.74
CA ARG A 393 -0.76 -0.13 -19.05
C ARG A 393 0.13 0.10 -17.83
N ALA A 394 0.98 -0.88 -17.47
CA ALA A 394 1.79 -0.86 -16.26
C ALA A 394 2.66 0.38 -16.15
N VAL A 395 2.95 0.79 -14.90
CA VAL A 395 3.86 1.89 -14.58
C VAL A 395 5.05 1.35 -13.81
N VAL A 396 6.26 1.57 -14.32
CA VAL A 396 7.50 1.20 -13.62
C VAL A 396 7.99 2.39 -12.80
N ILE A 397 8.36 2.15 -11.53
CA ILE A 397 8.95 3.17 -10.67
C ILE A 397 10.39 2.78 -10.35
N VAL A 398 11.35 3.55 -10.85
CA VAL A 398 12.78 3.33 -10.62
C VAL A 398 13.22 4.10 -9.37
N LEU A 399 13.62 3.38 -8.32
CA LEU A 399 13.97 3.90 -7.01
C LEU A 399 15.49 4.06 -6.84
N GLY A 400 15.93 5.26 -6.45
CA GLY A 400 17.29 5.52 -5.99
C GLY A 400 17.60 4.83 -4.67
N CYS A 401 18.61 3.96 -4.64
CA CYS A 401 18.96 3.19 -3.45
C CYS A 401 20.09 3.79 -2.62
N THR A 402 20.98 4.54 -3.25
CA THR A 402 22.14 5.16 -2.62
C THR A 402 22.27 6.61 -3.07
N PRO A 403 22.93 7.47 -2.28
CA PRO A 403 23.24 8.84 -2.69
C PRO A 403 24.05 8.92 -3.99
N SER A 404 24.85 7.89 -4.30
CA SER A 404 25.68 7.82 -5.51
C SER A 404 24.87 7.52 -6.78
N HIS A 405 23.66 6.98 -6.65
CA HIS A 405 22.75 6.75 -7.77
C HIS A 405 22.08 8.06 -8.20
N GLY A 406 22.84 8.89 -8.92
CA GLY A 406 22.35 10.13 -9.50
C GLY A 406 21.32 9.90 -10.60
N LEU A 407 20.68 11.00 -11.03
CA LEU A 407 19.62 10.98 -12.05
C LEU A 407 20.02 10.30 -13.36
N ALA A 408 21.30 10.39 -13.77
CA ALA A 408 21.78 9.73 -14.98
C ALA A 408 21.58 8.21 -14.93
N LYS A 409 21.99 7.56 -13.82
CA LYS A 409 21.82 6.11 -13.63
C LYS A 409 20.34 5.72 -13.56
N LEU A 410 19.51 6.52 -12.89
CA LEU A 410 18.07 6.25 -12.80
C LEU A 410 17.40 6.37 -14.18
N ASN A 411 17.78 7.37 -14.96
CA ASN A 411 17.24 7.59 -16.30
C ASN A 411 17.69 6.52 -17.27
N GLU A 412 18.96 6.09 -17.23
CA GLU A 412 19.47 4.96 -18.04
C GLU A 412 18.64 3.70 -17.78
N LEU A 413 18.42 3.36 -16.51
CA LEU A 413 17.58 2.24 -16.13
C LEU A 413 16.12 2.45 -16.57
N ALA A 414 15.59 3.67 -16.45
CA ALA A 414 14.24 3.98 -16.90
C ALA A 414 14.05 3.80 -18.42
N GLU A 415 15.02 4.22 -19.24
CA GLU A 415 14.99 4.05 -20.70
C GLU A 415 14.92 2.56 -21.09
N SER A 416 15.55 1.67 -20.31
CA SER A 416 15.49 0.23 -20.57
C SER A 416 14.08 -0.36 -20.43
N PHE A 417 13.20 0.24 -19.63
CA PHE A 417 11.83 -0.23 -19.42
C PHE A 417 10.79 0.40 -20.35
N ARG A 418 11.03 1.61 -20.87
CA ARG A 418 10.04 2.34 -21.70
C ARG A 418 9.44 1.54 -22.86
N PRO A 419 10.18 0.65 -23.57
CA PRO A 419 9.59 -0.13 -24.66
C PRO A 419 8.54 -1.15 -24.21
N PHE A 420 8.47 -1.48 -22.92
CA PHE A 420 7.67 -2.59 -22.41
C PHE A 420 6.44 -2.19 -21.60
N VAL A 421 6.34 -0.91 -21.20
CA VAL A 421 5.31 -0.41 -20.28
C VAL A 421 4.81 0.97 -20.69
N LYS A 422 3.62 1.38 -20.21
CA LYS A 422 3.01 2.68 -20.52
C LYS A 422 3.91 3.86 -20.12
N SER A 423 4.46 3.80 -18.91
CA SER A 423 5.24 4.90 -18.35
C SER A 423 6.27 4.42 -17.35
N VAL A 424 7.34 5.21 -17.22
CA VAL A 424 8.42 4.97 -16.25
C VAL A 424 8.71 6.26 -15.52
N VAL A 425 8.76 6.20 -14.19
CA VAL A 425 9.03 7.35 -13.31
C VAL A 425 10.23 7.07 -12.44
N THR A 426 11.15 8.02 -12.35
CA THR A 426 12.32 7.93 -11.48
C THR A 426 12.08 8.66 -10.17
N VAL A 427 12.40 8.01 -9.04
CA VAL A 427 12.35 8.59 -7.70
C VAL A 427 13.78 8.64 -7.16
N PRO A 428 14.31 9.83 -6.83
CA PRO A 428 15.66 9.95 -6.34
C PRO A 428 15.83 9.27 -4.97
N TYR A 429 17.08 8.99 -4.60
CA TYR A 429 17.40 8.52 -3.25
C TYR A 429 16.90 9.50 -2.19
N ASP A 430 16.28 8.95 -1.15
CA ASP A 430 15.81 9.70 0.01
C ASP A 430 16.11 8.91 1.30
N PRO A 431 16.85 9.49 2.26
CA PRO A 431 17.14 8.83 3.54
C PRO A 431 15.89 8.39 4.31
N SER A 432 14.77 9.11 4.17
CA SER A 432 13.52 8.79 4.87
C SER A 432 12.85 7.50 4.38
N LEU A 433 13.28 6.97 3.24
CA LEU A 433 12.78 5.71 2.67
C LEU A 433 13.57 4.48 3.11
N ILE A 434 14.64 4.63 3.88
CA ILE A 434 15.57 3.53 4.20
C ILE A 434 15.15 2.77 5.46
N GLU A 435 14.92 3.46 6.58
CA GLU A 435 14.68 2.85 7.89
C GLU A 435 13.46 3.42 8.61
N GLY A 436 12.94 2.69 9.61
CA GLY A 436 11.90 3.17 10.53
C GLY A 436 10.47 3.20 9.98
N ARG A 437 9.72 4.24 10.34
CA ARG A 437 8.37 4.50 9.81
C ARG A 437 8.45 5.56 8.70
N ILE A 438 7.76 5.34 7.59
CA ILE A 438 7.74 6.30 6.48
C ILE A 438 6.67 7.36 6.75
N ARG A 439 7.03 8.62 6.55
CA ARG A 439 6.09 9.76 6.52
C ARG A 439 6.35 10.57 5.28
N PHE A 440 5.30 10.87 4.51
CA PHE A 440 5.44 11.61 3.27
C PHE A 440 6.01 13.03 3.49
N SER A 441 5.64 13.66 4.59
CA SER A 441 6.13 14.99 4.97
C SER A 441 7.63 15.03 5.29
N SER A 442 8.25 13.90 5.65
CA SER A 442 9.67 13.83 6.04
C SER A 442 10.62 13.71 4.84
N MET A 443 10.10 13.44 3.64
CA MET A 443 10.91 13.31 2.43
C MET A 443 11.47 14.65 1.95
N LEU A 444 12.52 14.60 1.14
CA LEU A 444 13.03 15.77 0.43
C LEU A 444 11.99 16.30 -0.57
N PRO A 445 11.96 17.62 -0.86
CA PRO A 445 11.01 18.20 -1.81
C PRO A 445 11.04 17.55 -3.19
N GLN A 446 12.22 17.20 -3.69
CA GLN A 446 12.40 16.52 -4.98
C GLN A 446 11.76 15.12 -5.00
N THR A 447 11.87 14.39 -3.89
CA THR A 447 11.30 13.04 -3.74
C THR A 447 9.78 13.12 -3.68
N ARG A 448 9.22 14.07 -2.91
CA ARG A 448 7.77 14.33 -2.90
C ARG A 448 7.24 14.69 -4.29
N ARG A 449 7.99 15.51 -5.03
CA ARG A 449 7.61 15.89 -6.39
C ARG A 449 7.61 14.68 -7.34
N ALA A 450 8.61 13.81 -7.23
CA ALA A 450 8.68 12.56 -8.00
C ALA A 450 7.53 11.60 -7.68
N TRP A 451 7.16 11.44 -6.40
CA TRP A 451 5.99 10.65 -6.00
C TRP A 451 4.66 11.23 -6.50
N LEU A 452 4.52 12.55 -6.46
CA LEU A 452 3.37 13.22 -7.08
C LEU A 452 3.29 12.93 -8.58
N ARG A 453 4.44 12.96 -9.28
CA ARG A 453 4.50 12.62 -10.70
C ARG A 453 4.14 11.16 -10.97
N ALA A 454 4.63 10.25 -10.13
CA ALA A 454 4.29 8.83 -10.21
C ALA A 454 2.78 8.61 -10.03
N ALA A 455 2.18 9.21 -9.00
CA ALA A 455 0.75 9.13 -8.75
C ALA A 455 -0.07 9.69 -9.91
N ALA A 456 0.35 10.80 -10.53
CA ALA A 456 -0.34 11.37 -11.69
C ALA A 456 -0.33 10.41 -12.89
N GLN A 457 0.82 9.77 -13.20
CA GLN A 457 0.92 8.80 -14.30
C GLN A 457 0.07 7.54 -14.07
N ILE A 458 -0.05 7.12 -12.82
CA ILE A 458 -0.91 6.01 -12.39
C ILE A 458 -2.39 6.40 -12.53
N ALA A 459 -2.76 7.58 -12.04
CA ALA A 459 -4.12 8.12 -12.08
C ALA A 459 -4.66 8.30 -13.51
N GLU A 460 -3.80 8.66 -14.47
CA GLU A 460 -4.15 8.68 -15.91
C GLU A 460 -4.52 7.30 -16.48
N GLY A 461 -4.28 6.22 -15.74
CA GLY A 461 -4.64 4.86 -16.12
C GLY A 461 -5.79 4.25 -15.32
N LEU A 462 -6.44 5.03 -14.43
CA LEU A 462 -7.58 4.60 -13.60
C LEU A 462 -8.94 5.04 -14.19
#